data_AF-A0A8R1HLB7-F1
#
_entry.id   AF-A0A8R1HLB7-F1
#
_cell.length_a   1.000
_cell.length_b   1.000
_cell.length_c   1.000
_cell.angle_alpha   90.00
_cell.angle_beta   90.00
_cell.angle_gamma   90.00
#
_symmetry.space_group_name_H-M   'P 1'
#
loop_
_entity.id
_entity.type
_entity.pdbx_description
1 polymer ?
#
loop_
_entity_poly.entity_id
_entity_poly.type
_entity_poly.pdbx_seq_one_letter_code
_entity_poly.pdbx_strand_id
1 'polypeptide(L)'
;MMMRQICRRNFQISAILNQFAPAYADEELRPTGRLLDRIVEDLKKTGTTFVIPGRETFAREQSVKVFEKLVENGVRPEFLIDANVKNASLFRSVVSQPAPSLQVIETLVNVGYVTFEDAIRLLALFPEELVRHGATDLTKSIEALAACGISTPRAIASAIKRCPPLLFARNPHEMQRLAHEIGAFFSKRQAGHLISKCPQILLKPIEEIEEKYEYMFYQMGVEAEELAECAAWIDDLSLDDIADRHKFLMATGKYTMPDPKRPQIRMENPKLMRIIDSKEDDFAANVARVSIEEWVVYKALRVKETINEKKERKFERVKPSKRKAYERRYKERQKLGEHVFDVSSSDR
;
A
#
# COMPACT_ATOMS: atom_id res chain seq x y z
N MET A 1 -17.35 -8.06 2.41
CA MET A 1 -16.43 -9.14 2.86
C MET A 1 -15.20 -9.27 1.95
N MET A 2 -15.33 -9.13 0.63
CA MET A 2 -14.22 -9.15 -0.35
C MET A 2 -13.15 -8.05 -0.15
N MET A 3 -13.53 -6.82 0.18
CA MET A 3 -12.57 -5.70 0.41
C MET A 3 -11.56 -5.95 1.53
N ARG A 4 -11.95 -6.64 2.61
CA ARG A 4 -11.05 -6.95 3.75
C ARG A 4 -9.97 -7.99 3.39
N GLN A 5 -10.22 -8.86 2.41
CA GLN A 5 -9.23 -9.81 1.91
C GLN A 5 -8.26 -9.18 0.91
N ILE A 6 -8.69 -8.17 0.16
CA ILE A 6 -7.86 -7.48 -0.84
C ILE A 6 -6.82 -6.57 -0.17
N CYS A 7 -7.16 -5.84 0.90
CA CYS A 7 -6.21 -4.96 1.61
C CYS A 7 -5.16 -5.70 2.45
N ARG A 8 -5.38 -6.96 2.87
CA ARG A 8 -4.43 -7.69 3.75
C ARG A 8 -3.23 -8.29 3.02
N ARG A 9 -3.24 -8.31 1.69
CA ARG A 9 -2.10 -8.82 0.91
C ARG A 9 -1.18 -7.65 0.61
N ASN A 10 -0.03 -7.62 1.29
CA ASN A 10 1.15 -6.91 0.81
C ASN A 10 1.50 -7.48 -0.58
N PHE A 11 0.91 -6.92 -1.64
CA PHE A 11 1.21 -7.26 -3.02
C PHE A 11 2.52 -6.61 -3.43
N GLN A 12 3.61 -7.05 -2.80
CA GLN A 12 4.94 -6.75 -3.30
C GLN A 12 5.14 -7.52 -4.60
N ILE A 13 5.07 -6.82 -5.74
CA ILE A 13 5.44 -7.35 -7.07
C ILE A 13 6.84 -8.01 -7.05
N SER A 14 7.70 -7.62 -6.10
CA SER A 14 9.04 -8.21 -5.91
C SER A 14 9.03 -9.68 -5.48
N ALA A 15 7.90 -10.25 -5.03
CA ALA A 15 7.81 -11.68 -4.72
C ALA A 15 7.80 -12.58 -5.96
N ILE A 16 7.71 -12.02 -7.18
CA ILE A 16 7.79 -12.74 -8.45
C ILE A 16 9.17 -12.51 -9.09
N LEU A 17 10.23 -12.55 -8.29
CA LEU A 17 11.61 -12.57 -8.79
C LEU A 17 12.18 -13.98 -8.62
N ASN A 18 12.73 -14.46 -9.74
CA ASN A 18 13.52 -15.67 -9.92
C ASN A 18 12.74 -16.96 -10.12
N GLN A 19 12.45 -17.23 -11.39
CA GLN A 19 12.85 -18.46 -12.08
C GLN A 19 12.57 -18.29 -13.59
N PHE A 20 13.61 -17.91 -14.33
CA PHE A 20 13.60 -18.00 -15.79
C PHE A 20 14.00 -19.44 -16.17
N ALA A 21 13.14 -20.12 -16.93
CA ALA A 21 13.42 -21.41 -17.56
C ALA A 21 13.63 -21.20 -19.09
N PRO A 22 14.20 -22.20 -19.78
CA PRO A 22 15.45 -22.10 -20.54
C PRO A 22 15.41 -21.14 -21.74
N ALA A 23 16.60 -20.76 -22.22
CA ALA A 23 16.81 -19.89 -23.37
C ALA A 23 16.08 -20.41 -24.62
N TYR A 24 15.14 -19.62 -25.13
CA TYR A 24 14.47 -19.84 -26.42
C TYR A 24 15.43 -19.46 -27.56
N ALA A 25 15.34 -20.16 -28.69
CA ALA A 25 16.17 -19.86 -29.86
C ALA A 25 15.68 -18.58 -30.58
N ASP A 26 16.61 -17.70 -30.95
CA ASP A 26 16.36 -16.35 -31.51
C ASP A 26 15.58 -16.35 -32.85
N GLU A 27 15.55 -17.48 -33.57
CA GLU A 27 14.76 -17.65 -34.80
C GLU A 27 13.28 -18.01 -34.56
N GLU A 28 12.92 -18.52 -33.38
CA GLU A 28 11.54 -18.90 -33.04
C GLU A 28 10.71 -17.71 -32.53
N LEU A 29 11.38 -16.65 -32.08
CA LEU A 29 10.80 -15.48 -31.42
C LEU A 29 10.41 -14.36 -32.39
N ARG A 30 10.85 -14.42 -33.66
CA ARG A 30 10.74 -13.31 -34.63
C ARG A 30 9.41 -13.21 -35.38
N PRO A 31 8.66 -14.30 -35.65
CA PRO A 31 7.28 -14.18 -36.11
C PRO A 31 6.32 -14.29 -34.92
N THR A 32 5.66 -13.20 -34.54
CA THR A 32 4.69 -13.16 -33.43
C THR A 32 3.53 -14.15 -33.59
N GLY A 33 3.22 -14.56 -34.82
CA GLY A 33 2.29 -15.66 -35.11
C GLY A 33 2.72 -17.01 -34.49
N ARG A 34 4.03 -17.30 -34.41
CA ARG A 34 4.59 -18.50 -33.76
C ARG A 34 4.57 -18.39 -32.23
N LEU A 35 4.63 -17.17 -31.69
CA LEU A 35 4.55 -16.90 -30.24
C LEU A 35 3.22 -17.40 -29.67
N LEU A 36 2.10 -17.09 -30.33
CA LEU A 36 0.78 -17.53 -29.90
C LEU A 36 0.63 -19.05 -29.94
N ASP A 37 1.07 -19.68 -31.03
CA ASP A 37 1.01 -21.14 -31.16
C ASP A 37 1.86 -21.82 -30.09
N ARG A 38 3.01 -21.24 -29.75
CA ARG A 38 3.87 -21.75 -28.68
C ARG A 38 3.25 -21.62 -27.30
N ILE A 39 2.63 -20.47 -26.99
CA ILE A 39 1.90 -20.29 -25.73
C ILE A 39 0.79 -21.33 -25.60
N VAL A 40 0.05 -21.62 -26.68
CA VAL A 40 -1.00 -22.65 -26.68
C VAL A 40 -0.41 -24.05 -26.50
N GLU A 41 0.72 -24.38 -27.14
CA GLU A 41 1.41 -25.66 -26.94
C GLU A 41 1.91 -25.83 -25.51
N ASP A 42 2.50 -24.80 -24.92
CA ASP A 42 3.04 -24.86 -23.56
C ASP A 42 1.92 -24.85 -22.50
N LEU A 43 0.80 -24.17 -22.76
CA LEU A 43 -0.43 -24.29 -21.94
C LEU A 43 -1.06 -25.69 -22.01
N LYS A 44 -0.98 -26.36 -23.17
CA LYS A 44 -1.42 -27.76 -23.29
C LYS A 44 -0.54 -28.69 -22.43
N LYS A 45 0.77 -28.44 -22.36
CA LYS A 45 1.68 -29.22 -21.49
C LYS A 45 1.39 -29.02 -20.01
N THR A 46 0.89 -27.85 -19.60
CA THR A 46 0.47 -27.57 -18.22
C THR A 46 -0.97 -28.04 -17.92
N GLY A 47 -1.63 -28.72 -18.86
CA GLY A 47 -2.96 -29.31 -18.67
C GLY A 47 -4.13 -28.38 -18.98
N THR A 48 -3.90 -27.18 -19.53
CA THR A 48 -4.96 -26.23 -19.88
C THR A 48 -5.12 -26.13 -21.40
N THR A 49 -6.17 -26.73 -21.94
CA THR A 49 -6.49 -26.62 -23.37
C THR A 49 -7.23 -25.32 -23.67
N PHE A 50 -6.56 -24.41 -24.39
CA PHE A 50 -7.22 -23.28 -25.04
C PHE A 50 -7.49 -23.60 -26.51
N VAL A 51 -8.75 -23.38 -26.92
CA VAL A 51 -9.13 -23.40 -28.33
C VAL A 51 -9.26 -21.94 -28.76
N ILE A 52 -8.24 -21.43 -29.46
CA ILE A 52 -8.36 -20.14 -30.14
C ILE A 52 -9.34 -20.33 -31.30
N PRO A 53 -10.35 -19.46 -31.49
CA PRO A 53 -11.25 -19.54 -32.64
C PRO A 53 -10.43 -19.49 -33.94
N GLY A 54 -10.36 -20.59 -34.70
CA GLY A 54 -9.90 -20.74 -36.10
C GLY A 54 -8.55 -20.12 -36.55
N ARG A 55 -7.85 -20.79 -37.47
CA ARG A 55 -6.61 -20.28 -38.09
C ARG A 55 -6.78 -18.99 -38.93
N GLU A 56 -8.01 -18.64 -39.32
CA GLU A 56 -8.34 -17.52 -40.23
C GLU A 56 -9.28 -16.48 -39.61
N THR A 57 -9.45 -16.47 -38.28
CA THR A 57 -10.40 -15.52 -37.68
C THR A 57 -9.74 -14.16 -37.42
N PHE A 58 -10.50 -13.09 -37.70
CA PHE A 58 -10.16 -11.71 -37.32
C PHE A 58 -9.69 -11.60 -35.86
N ALA A 59 -10.27 -12.40 -34.95
CA ALA A 59 -9.88 -12.44 -33.54
C ALA A 59 -8.44 -12.90 -33.31
N ARG A 60 -7.94 -13.86 -34.11
CA ARG A 60 -6.56 -14.32 -34.04
C ARG A 60 -5.58 -13.26 -34.55
N GLU A 61 -5.89 -12.60 -35.66
CA GLU A 61 -5.07 -11.48 -36.17
C GLU A 61 -5.01 -10.31 -35.19
N GLN A 62 -6.13 -9.94 -34.57
CA GLN A 62 -6.16 -8.91 -33.54
C GLN A 62 -5.32 -9.30 -32.32
N SER A 63 -5.36 -10.56 -31.91
CA SER A 63 -4.52 -11.06 -30.82
C SER A 63 -3.03 -11.00 -31.16
N VAL A 64 -2.64 -11.44 -32.38
CA VAL A 64 -1.24 -11.36 -32.86
C VAL A 64 -0.75 -9.91 -32.83
N LYS A 65 -1.57 -8.96 -33.32
CA LYS A 65 -1.23 -7.53 -33.32
C LYS A 65 -0.97 -6.98 -31.92
N VAL A 66 -1.67 -7.45 -30.89
CA VAL A 66 -1.40 -7.06 -29.49
C VAL A 66 0.00 -7.51 -29.09
N PHE A 67 0.36 -8.77 -29.34
CA PHE A 67 1.70 -9.28 -29.03
C PHE A 67 2.79 -8.61 -29.87
N GLU A 68 2.53 -8.29 -31.14
CA GLU A 68 3.47 -7.57 -32.02
C GLU A 68 3.76 -6.20 -31.43
N LYS A 69 2.72 -5.46 -31.07
CA LYS A 69 2.87 -4.14 -30.46
C LYS A 69 3.62 -4.21 -29.13
N LEU A 70 3.41 -5.23 -28.31
CA LEU A 70 4.17 -5.40 -27.06
C LEU A 70 5.66 -5.65 -27.33
N VAL A 71 5.99 -6.46 -28.32
CA VAL A 71 7.39 -6.72 -28.73
C VAL A 71 8.04 -5.47 -29.32
N GLU A 72 7.33 -4.72 -30.18
CA GLU A 72 7.78 -3.43 -30.73
C GLU A 72 8.08 -2.40 -29.63
N ASN A 73 7.31 -2.43 -28.53
CA ASN A 73 7.51 -1.58 -27.37
C ASN A 73 8.60 -2.10 -26.41
N GLY A 74 9.38 -3.09 -26.83
CA GLY A 74 10.56 -3.58 -26.13
C GLY A 74 10.28 -4.66 -25.09
N VAL A 75 9.09 -5.26 -25.07
CA VAL A 75 8.82 -6.41 -24.20
C VAL A 75 9.47 -7.66 -24.80
N ARG A 76 10.30 -8.32 -23.99
CA ARG A 76 10.96 -9.57 -24.37
C ARG A 76 9.94 -10.67 -24.68
N PRO A 77 10.02 -11.36 -25.84
CA PRO A 77 9.04 -12.37 -26.18
C PRO A 77 9.10 -13.59 -25.24
N GLU A 78 10.25 -13.89 -24.62
CA GLU A 78 10.37 -14.93 -23.58
C GLU A 78 9.55 -14.58 -22.33
N PHE A 79 9.52 -13.30 -21.95
CA PHE A 79 8.69 -12.83 -20.84
C PHE A 79 7.21 -12.94 -21.17
N LEU A 80 6.81 -12.65 -22.42
CA LEU A 80 5.43 -12.81 -22.86
C LEU A 80 4.98 -14.27 -22.81
N ILE A 81 5.82 -15.21 -23.25
CA ILE A 81 5.53 -16.65 -23.17
C ILE A 81 5.37 -17.05 -21.69
N ASP A 82 6.36 -16.75 -20.85
CA ASP A 82 6.36 -17.12 -19.44
C ASP A 82 5.15 -16.55 -18.67
N ALA A 83 4.84 -15.26 -18.87
CA ALA A 83 3.74 -14.60 -18.20
C ALA A 83 2.36 -15.20 -18.57
N ASN A 84 2.17 -15.54 -19.85
CA ASN A 84 0.92 -16.12 -20.35
C ASN A 84 0.78 -17.61 -20.03
N VAL A 85 1.89 -18.37 -20.00
CA VAL A 85 1.89 -19.79 -19.60
C VAL A 85 1.63 -19.93 -18.10
N LYS A 86 2.24 -19.07 -17.26
CA LYS A 86 2.02 -19.07 -15.81
C LYS A 86 0.62 -18.57 -15.43
N ASN A 87 0.04 -17.66 -16.21
CA ASN A 87 -1.29 -17.08 -15.94
C ASN A 87 -2.23 -17.29 -17.13
N ALA A 88 -2.90 -18.45 -17.16
CA ALA A 88 -3.90 -18.78 -18.17
C ALA A 88 -5.04 -17.74 -18.29
N SER A 89 -5.37 -17.03 -17.19
CA SER A 89 -6.36 -15.95 -17.17
C SER A 89 -5.92 -14.71 -17.95
N LEU A 90 -4.63 -14.36 -17.91
CA LEU A 90 -4.05 -13.29 -18.72
C LEU A 90 -4.22 -13.61 -20.19
N PHE A 91 -3.80 -14.81 -20.60
CA PHE A 91 -3.90 -15.25 -21.98
C PHE A 91 -5.35 -15.25 -22.47
N ARG A 92 -6.28 -15.74 -21.64
CA ARG A 92 -7.72 -15.67 -21.92
C ARG A 92 -8.19 -14.23 -22.13
N SER A 93 -7.80 -13.31 -21.25
CA SER A 93 -8.23 -11.91 -21.32
C SER A 93 -7.75 -11.25 -22.61
N VAL A 94 -6.46 -11.41 -22.94
CA VAL A 94 -5.85 -10.86 -24.15
C VAL A 94 -6.46 -11.45 -25.43
N VAL A 95 -6.72 -12.77 -25.47
CA VAL A 95 -7.30 -13.41 -26.65
C VAL A 95 -8.80 -13.13 -26.79
N SER A 96 -9.53 -13.03 -25.67
CA SER A 96 -10.97 -12.76 -25.69
C SER A 96 -11.30 -11.30 -25.95
N GLN A 97 -10.47 -10.38 -25.46
CA GLN A 97 -10.65 -8.93 -25.56
C GLN A 97 -9.33 -8.22 -25.91
N PRO A 98 -8.76 -8.44 -27.11
CA PRO A 98 -7.43 -7.95 -27.47
C PRO A 98 -7.32 -6.41 -27.45
N ALA A 99 -8.30 -5.71 -28.03
CA ALA A 99 -8.28 -4.25 -28.06
C ALA A 99 -8.43 -3.61 -26.65
N PRO A 100 -9.40 -4.00 -25.81
CA PRO A 100 -9.48 -3.52 -24.43
C PRO A 100 -8.24 -3.83 -23.58
N SER A 101 -7.69 -5.05 -23.67
CA SER A 101 -6.48 -5.42 -22.92
C SER A 101 -5.28 -4.58 -23.31
N LEU A 102 -5.08 -4.32 -24.61
CA LEU A 102 -4.00 -3.46 -25.09
C LEU A 102 -4.19 -2.01 -24.64
N GLN A 103 -5.40 -1.47 -24.73
CA GLN A 103 -5.70 -0.10 -24.27
C GLN A 103 -5.41 0.06 -22.78
N VAL A 104 -5.79 -0.92 -21.95
CA VAL A 104 -5.47 -0.91 -20.51
C VAL A 104 -3.95 -0.89 -20.28
N ILE A 105 -3.19 -1.73 -20.99
CA ILE A 105 -1.72 -1.75 -20.88
C ILE A 105 -1.13 -0.40 -21.28
N GLU A 106 -1.57 0.17 -22.41
CA GLU A 106 -1.12 1.47 -22.88
C GLU A 106 -1.45 2.60 -21.90
N THR A 107 -2.66 2.61 -21.32
CA THR A 107 -3.04 3.60 -20.30
C THR A 107 -2.18 3.48 -19.05
N LEU A 108 -1.92 2.26 -18.57
CA LEU A 108 -1.05 2.04 -17.41
C LEU A 108 0.37 2.57 -17.68
N VAL A 109 0.90 2.35 -18.88
CA VAL A 109 2.25 2.82 -19.24
C VAL A 109 2.28 4.35 -19.41
N ASN A 110 1.37 4.89 -20.23
CA ASN A 110 1.39 6.29 -20.64
C ASN A 110 0.96 7.24 -19.51
N VAL A 111 -0.06 6.85 -18.72
CA VAL A 111 -0.62 7.69 -17.65
C VAL A 111 -0.14 7.25 -16.27
N GLY A 112 -0.05 5.93 -16.06
CA GLY A 112 0.39 5.36 -14.78
C GLY A 112 1.90 5.30 -14.59
N TYR A 113 2.67 5.62 -15.64
CA TYR A 113 4.14 5.61 -15.66
C TYR A 113 4.76 4.27 -15.24
N VAL A 114 4.03 3.16 -15.41
CA VAL A 114 4.58 1.82 -15.19
C VAL A 114 5.26 1.32 -16.47
N THR A 115 6.16 0.34 -16.33
CA THR A 115 6.77 -0.30 -17.51
C THR A 115 5.77 -1.25 -18.18
N PHE A 116 5.96 -1.56 -19.47
CA PHE A 116 5.12 -2.55 -20.15
C PHE A 116 5.13 -3.91 -19.45
N GLU A 117 6.29 -4.37 -18.94
CA GLU A 117 6.35 -5.61 -18.16
C GLU A 117 5.52 -5.52 -16.88
N ASP A 118 5.60 -4.40 -16.14
CA ASP A 118 4.81 -4.21 -14.92
C ASP A 118 3.31 -4.10 -15.24
N ALA A 119 2.92 -3.44 -16.33
CA ALA A 119 1.53 -3.38 -16.78
C ALA A 119 0.97 -4.77 -17.12
N ILE A 120 1.75 -5.62 -17.79
CA ILE A 120 1.38 -7.02 -18.06
C ILE A 120 1.25 -7.81 -16.75
N ARG A 121 2.17 -7.63 -15.79
CA ARG A 121 2.06 -8.26 -14.46
C ARG A 121 0.80 -7.81 -13.72
N LEU A 122 0.46 -6.53 -13.78
CA LEU A 122 -0.76 -5.99 -13.17
C LEU A 122 -2.02 -6.59 -13.83
N LEU A 123 -2.04 -6.67 -15.16
CA LEU A 123 -3.14 -7.31 -15.90
C LEU A 123 -3.23 -8.81 -15.58
N ALA A 124 -2.11 -9.50 -15.36
CA ALA A 124 -2.11 -10.90 -14.96
C ALA A 124 -2.73 -11.13 -13.57
N LEU A 125 -2.53 -10.18 -12.65
CA LEU A 125 -3.07 -10.24 -11.30
C LEU A 125 -4.56 -9.88 -11.24
N PHE A 126 -5.01 -8.93 -12.08
CA PHE A 126 -6.39 -8.41 -12.09
C PHE A 126 -6.98 -8.32 -13.51
N PRO A 127 -7.08 -9.45 -14.25
CA PRO A 127 -7.42 -9.44 -15.67
C PRO A 127 -8.85 -9.00 -15.94
N GLU A 128 -9.80 -9.38 -15.08
CA GLU A 128 -11.21 -9.02 -15.28
C GLU A 128 -11.51 -7.62 -14.77
N GLU A 129 -10.96 -7.25 -13.61
CA GLU A 129 -11.24 -5.96 -12.99
C GLU A 129 -10.69 -4.80 -13.80
N LEU A 130 -9.45 -4.90 -14.29
CA LEU A 130 -8.83 -3.82 -15.07
C LEU A 130 -9.51 -3.65 -16.44
N VAL A 131 -9.83 -4.75 -17.11
CA VAL A 131 -10.51 -4.69 -18.42
C VAL A 131 -11.95 -4.22 -18.27
N ARG A 132 -12.67 -4.65 -17.22
CA ARG A 132 -14.04 -4.20 -16.94
C ARG A 132 -14.10 -2.72 -16.55
N HIS A 133 -13.10 -2.22 -15.82
CA HIS A 133 -13.01 -0.81 -15.45
C HIS A 133 -12.68 0.07 -16.66
N GLY A 134 -11.82 -0.43 -17.57
CA GLY A 134 -11.54 0.21 -18.84
C GLY A 134 -10.58 1.40 -18.77
N ALA A 135 -10.00 1.76 -19.91
CA ALA A 135 -8.93 2.76 -20.02
C ALA A 135 -9.32 4.17 -19.54
N THR A 136 -10.55 4.60 -19.83
CA THR A 136 -11.03 5.95 -19.47
C THR A 136 -11.16 6.14 -17.97
N ASP A 137 -11.70 5.16 -17.26
CA ASP A 137 -11.88 5.27 -15.81
C ASP A 137 -10.57 5.00 -15.07
N LEU A 138 -9.70 4.14 -15.61
CA LEU A 138 -8.32 4.03 -15.14
C LEU A 138 -7.57 5.36 -15.19
N THR A 139 -7.73 6.12 -16.28
CA THR A 139 -7.12 7.45 -16.42
C THR A 139 -7.60 8.38 -15.31
N LYS A 140 -8.92 8.44 -15.06
CA LYS A 140 -9.49 9.25 -13.97
C LYS A 140 -8.99 8.82 -12.59
N SER A 141 -8.88 7.52 -12.35
CA SER A 141 -8.33 6.98 -11.09
C SER A 141 -6.88 7.39 -10.89
N ILE A 142 -6.06 7.36 -11.94
CA ILE A 142 -4.65 7.77 -11.88
C ILE A 142 -4.52 9.29 -11.69
N GLU A 143 -5.33 10.09 -12.37
CA GLU A 143 -5.39 11.55 -12.18
C GLU A 143 -5.84 11.90 -10.75
N ALA A 144 -6.78 11.14 -10.18
CA ALA A 144 -7.19 11.32 -8.81
C ALA A 144 -6.06 11.00 -7.82
N LEU A 145 -5.21 10.01 -8.08
CA LEU A 145 -4.02 9.75 -7.27
C LEU A 145 -3.05 10.94 -7.28
N ALA A 146 -2.86 11.57 -8.45
CA ALA A 146 -2.06 12.79 -8.54
C ALA A 146 -2.68 13.93 -7.71
N ALA A 147 -4.01 14.09 -7.77
CA ALA A 147 -4.75 15.07 -6.98
C ALA A 147 -4.72 14.80 -5.46
N CYS A 148 -4.54 13.55 -5.03
CA CYS A 148 -4.41 13.16 -3.62
C CYS A 148 -3.05 13.56 -2.98
N GLY A 149 -2.14 14.18 -3.74
CA GLY A 149 -0.84 14.64 -3.24
C GLY A 149 0.35 13.80 -3.70
N ILE A 150 0.15 12.82 -4.58
CA ILE A 150 1.23 12.06 -5.20
C ILE A 150 1.71 12.81 -6.45
N SER A 151 2.64 13.75 -6.27
CA SER A 151 2.99 14.70 -7.35
C SER A 151 4.03 14.20 -8.35
N THR A 152 4.65 13.04 -8.14
CA THR A 152 5.73 12.55 -9.04
C THR A 152 5.31 11.30 -9.82
N PRO A 153 5.66 11.21 -11.13
CA PRO A 153 5.40 10.02 -11.95
C PRO A 153 5.88 8.72 -11.31
N ARG A 154 7.08 8.74 -10.73
CA ARG A 154 7.66 7.58 -10.05
C ARG A 154 6.85 7.15 -8.81
N ALA A 155 6.33 8.11 -8.05
CA ALA A 155 5.51 7.81 -6.88
C ALA A 155 4.13 7.26 -7.29
N ILE A 156 3.53 7.78 -8.37
CA ILE A 156 2.28 7.24 -8.94
C ILE A 156 2.50 5.79 -9.38
N ALA A 157 3.54 5.52 -10.17
CA ALA A 157 3.88 4.17 -10.59
C ALA A 157 4.14 3.23 -9.39
N SER A 158 4.86 3.73 -8.37
CA SER A 158 5.09 2.96 -7.15
C SER A 158 3.81 2.69 -6.37
N ALA A 159 2.89 3.65 -6.29
CA ALA A 159 1.62 3.51 -5.60
C ALA A 159 0.72 2.46 -6.28
N ILE A 160 0.61 2.52 -7.60
CA ILE A 160 -0.13 1.53 -8.41
C ILE A 160 0.46 0.14 -8.22
N LYS A 161 1.79 0.01 -8.24
CA LYS A 161 2.45 -1.29 -8.05
C LYS A 161 2.27 -1.88 -6.66
N ARG A 162 2.22 -1.05 -5.62
CA ARG A 162 2.00 -1.49 -4.24
C ARG A 162 0.53 -1.81 -3.95
N CYS A 163 -0.39 -1.04 -4.51
CA CYS A 163 -1.82 -1.22 -4.30
C CYS A 163 -2.59 -1.06 -5.63
N PRO A 164 -2.56 -2.07 -6.52
CA PRO A 164 -3.32 -2.07 -7.77
C PRO A 164 -4.83 -1.85 -7.59
N PRO A 165 -5.48 -2.32 -6.50
CA PRO A 165 -6.90 -2.06 -6.27
C PRO A 165 -7.31 -0.59 -6.24
N LEU A 166 -6.39 0.35 -6.04
CA LEU A 166 -6.69 1.79 -6.16
C LEU A 166 -7.27 2.18 -7.52
N LEU A 167 -6.97 1.40 -8.56
CA LEU A 167 -7.40 1.69 -9.91
C LEU A 167 -8.87 1.39 -10.15
N PHE A 168 -9.50 0.51 -9.35
CA PHE A 168 -10.85 0.01 -9.63
C PHE A 168 -11.73 -0.24 -8.39
N ALA A 169 -11.16 -0.30 -7.19
CA ALA A 169 -11.89 -0.68 -5.97
C ALA A 169 -12.65 0.49 -5.32
N ARG A 170 -12.30 1.74 -5.64
CA ARG A 170 -12.95 2.93 -5.09
C ARG A 170 -13.11 4.00 -6.15
N ASN A 171 -14.16 4.81 -6.03
CA ASN A 171 -14.40 5.92 -6.95
C ASN A 171 -13.32 7.01 -6.81
N PRO A 172 -12.82 7.57 -7.93
CA PRO A 172 -11.84 8.67 -7.92
C PRO A 172 -12.20 9.86 -7.02
N HIS A 173 -13.48 10.27 -7.00
CA HIS A 173 -13.94 11.39 -6.17
C HIS A 173 -13.95 11.06 -4.68
N GLU A 174 -14.29 9.82 -4.32
CA GLU A 174 -14.23 9.36 -2.92
C GLU A 174 -12.79 9.28 -2.42
N MET A 175 -11.85 8.85 -3.27
CA MET A 175 -10.42 8.84 -2.95
C MET A 175 -9.90 10.25 -2.67
N GLN A 176 -10.26 11.23 -3.50
CA GLN A 176 -9.90 12.64 -3.30
C GLN A 176 -10.52 13.22 -2.03
N ARG A 177 -11.79 12.90 -1.76
CA ARG A 177 -12.46 13.30 -0.53
C ARG A 177 -11.75 12.73 0.71
N LEU A 178 -11.41 11.44 0.68
CA LEU A 178 -10.68 10.82 1.78
C LEU A 178 -9.28 11.42 1.95
N ALA A 179 -8.57 11.71 0.87
CA ALA A 179 -7.27 12.40 0.94
C ALA A 179 -7.40 13.80 1.58
N HIS A 180 -8.49 14.52 1.29
CA HIS A 180 -8.81 15.78 1.94
C HIS A 180 -9.09 15.61 3.44
N GLU A 181 -9.88 14.60 3.81
CA GLU A 181 -10.17 14.27 5.22
C GLU A 181 -8.89 13.86 5.97
N ILE A 182 -7.99 13.09 5.35
CA ILE A 182 -6.65 12.77 5.90
C ILE A 182 -5.83 14.07 6.11
N GLY A 183 -5.98 15.05 5.21
CA GLY A 183 -5.38 16.37 5.33
C GLY A 183 -5.83 17.19 6.55
N ALA A 184 -6.88 16.76 7.27
CA ALA A 184 -7.25 17.36 8.55
C ALA A 184 -6.30 16.94 9.70
N PHE A 185 -5.64 15.79 9.57
CA PHE A 185 -4.74 15.22 10.58
C PHE A 185 -3.26 15.53 10.33
N PHE A 186 -2.89 15.76 9.07
CA PHE A 186 -1.52 15.92 8.60
C PHE A 186 -1.38 17.17 7.73
N SER A 187 -0.20 17.80 7.72
CA SER A 187 0.10 18.83 6.71
C SER A 187 0.03 18.24 5.30
N LYS A 188 -0.16 19.07 4.28
CA LYS A 188 -0.22 18.62 2.86
C LYS A 188 0.99 17.78 2.46
N ARG A 189 2.19 18.14 2.95
CA ARG A 189 3.43 17.40 2.69
C ARG A 189 3.43 16.03 3.39
N GLN A 190 3.04 15.97 4.66
CA GLN A 190 2.96 14.73 5.43
C GLN A 190 1.88 13.79 4.88
N ALA A 191 0.70 14.30 4.53
CA ALA A 191 -0.37 13.54 3.91
C ALA A 191 0.08 12.94 2.56
N GLY A 192 0.70 13.76 1.70
CA GLY A 192 1.24 13.28 0.42
C GLY A 192 2.34 12.23 0.60
N HIS A 193 3.23 12.40 1.59
CA HIS A 193 4.24 11.40 1.94
C HIS A 193 3.62 10.08 2.40
N LEU A 194 2.68 10.16 3.35
CA LEU A 194 1.96 9.01 3.90
C LEU A 194 1.19 8.25 2.81
N ILE A 195 0.45 8.96 1.95
CA ILE A 195 -0.31 8.35 0.84
C ILE A 195 0.63 7.73 -0.20
N SER A 196 1.76 8.37 -0.51
CA SER A 196 2.76 7.81 -1.43
C SER A 196 3.40 6.53 -0.87
N LYS A 197 3.68 6.50 0.44
CA LYS A 197 4.28 5.34 1.11
C LYS A 197 3.26 4.20 1.28
N CYS A 198 2.06 4.55 1.73
CA CYS A 198 0.97 3.65 2.12
C CYS A 198 -0.31 3.96 1.30
N PRO A 199 -0.30 3.73 -0.02
CA PRO A 199 -1.39 4.10 -0.93
C PRO A 199 -2.74 3.43 -0.59
N GLN A 200 -2.71 2.27 0.06
CA GLN A 200 -3.89 1.56 0.56
C GLN A 200 -4.76 2.38 1.52
N ILE A 201 -4.22 3.45 2.13
CA ILE A 201 -4.95 4.28 3.10
C ILE A 201 -6.19 4.90 2.45
N LEU A 202 -6.13 5.14 1.14
CA LEU A 202 -7.24 5.66 0.34
C LEU A 202 -8.39 4.64 0.13
N LEU A 203 -8.21 3.39 0.52
CA LEU A 203 -9.23 2.34 0.47
C LEU A 203 -9.87 2.06 1.84
N LYS A 204 -9.38 2.73 2.90
CA LYS A 204 -9.87 2.52 4.26
C LYS A 204 -11.11 3.38 4.57
N PRO A 205 -11.93 2.97 5.55
CA PRO A 205 -12.93 3.86 6.13
C PRO A 205 -12.22 4.95 6.96
N ILE A 206 -12.73 6.18 6.88
CA ILE A 206 -12.17 7.32 7.62
C ILE A 206 -12.22 7.08 9.13
N GLU A 207 -13.26 6.40 9.61
CA GLU A 207 -13.47 6.13 11.03
C GLU A 207 -12.34 5.26 11.60
N GLU A 208 -11.82 4.28 10.85
CA GLU A 208 -10.68 3.45 11.29
C GLU A 208 -9.39 4.27 11.35
N ILE A 209 -9.17 5.15 10.36
CA ILE A 209 -7.99 6.03 10.33
C ILE A 209 -8.04 7.01 11.50
N GLU A 210 -9.18 7.68 11.69
CA GLU A 210 -9.39 8.66 12.76
C GLU A 210 -9.23 7.98 14.13
N GLU A 211 -9.79 6.79 14.34
CA GLU A 211 -9.69 6.07 15.61
C GLU A 211 -8.24 5.74 15.98
N LYS A 212 -7.45 5.21 15.02
CA LYS A 212 -6.03 4.92 15.25
C LYS A 212 -5.20 6.20 15.44
N TYR A 213 -5.45 7.22 14.62
CA TYR A 213 -4.77 8.51 14.72
C TYR A 213 -5.01 9.15 16.09
N GLU A 214 -6.26 9.23 16.53
CA GLU A 214 -6.63 9.83 17.82
C GLU A 214 -5.97 9.10 18.99
N TYR A 215 -5.91 7.78 18.94
CA TYR A 215 -5.23 7.01 19.98
C TYR A 215 -3.74 7.38 20.04
N MET A 216 -3.03 7.33 18.92
CA MET A 216 -1.59 7.61 18.92
C MET A 216 -1.29 9.08 19.24
N PHE A 217 -2.08 10.01 18.71
CA PHE A 217 -1.86 11.43 18.91
C PHE A 217 -2.21 11.88 20.34
N TYR A 218 -3.34 11.44 20.89
CA TYR A 218 -3.79 11.90 22.21
C TYR A 218 -3.42 10.98 23.38
N GLN A 219 -3.37 9.66 23.17
CA GLN A 219 -3.07 8.71 24.25
C GLN A 219 -1.58 8.37 24.30
N MET A 220 -0.89 8.28 23.16
CA MET A 220 0.56 8.09 23.15
C MET A 220 1.30 9.45 23.18
N GLY A 221 0.67 10.54 22.72
CA GLY A 221 1.31 11.84 22.65
C GLY A 221 2.32 11.95 21.50
N VAL A 222 2.11 11.16 20.45
CA VAL A 222 2.99 11.10 19.27
C VAL A 222 2.62 12.20 18.29
N GLU A 223 3.62 12.81 17.65
CA GLU A 223 3.41 13.89 16.70
C GLU A 223 3.00 13.37 15.31
N ALA A 224 2.26 14.20 14.56
CA ALA A 224 1.76 13.84 13.23
C ALA A 224 2.89 13.54 12.23
N GLU A 225 4.05 14.16 12.39
CA GLU A 225 5.23 13.89 11.55
C GLU A 225 5.73 12.46 11.74
N GLU A 226 5.89 12.03 12.99
CA GLU A 226 6.36 10.68 13.31
C GLU A 226 5.35 9.60 12.89
N LEU A 227 4.05 9.92 12.97
CA LEU A 227 2.97 9.06 12.48
C LEU A 227 3.00 8.89 10.96
N ALA A 228 3.30 9.95 10.22
CA ALA A 228 3.39 9.90 8.76
C ALA A 228 4.56 9.03 8.26
N GLU A 229 5.58 8.83 9.10
CA GLU A 229 6.72 7.97 8.81
C GLU A 229 6.44 6.47 9.07
N CYS A 230 5.41 6.12 9.84
CA CYS A 230 5.10 4.72 10.17
C CYS A 230 4.09 4.11 9.18
N ALA A 231 4.28 2.84 8.80
CA ALA A 231 3.42 2.17 7.82
C ALA A 231 2.49 1.12 8.43
N ALA A 232 2.94 0.40 9.46
CA ALA A 232 2.27 -0.79 9.97
C ALA A 232 0.91 -0.48 10.63
N TRP A 233 0.70 0.74 11.13
CA TRP A 233 -0.58 1.13 11.74
C TRP A 233 -1.74 1.21 10.73
N ILE A 234 -1.47 1.24 9.41
CA ILE A 234 -2.51 1.28 8.39
C ILE A 234 -3.18 -0.09 8.20
N ASP A 235 -2.37 -1.15 7.99
CA ASP A 235 -2.86 -2.49 7.66
C ASP A 235 -2.44 -3.60 8.62
N ASP A 236 -1.22 -3.53 9.14
CA ASP A 236 -0.60 -4.64 9.84
C ASP A 236 -1.05 -4.71 11.31
N LEU A 237 -1.30 -3.55 11.92
CA LEU A 237 -1.75 -3.44 13.31
C LEU A 237 -3.19 -2.97 13.40
N SER A 238 -3.97 -3.69 14.21
CA SER A 238 -5.25 -3.19 14.71
C SER A 238 -5.01 -2.12 15.78
N LEU A 239 -6.07 -1.38 16.12
CA LEU A 239 -6.01 -0.46 17.26
C LEU A 239 -5.63 -1.19 18.56
N ASP A 240 -6.09 -2.43 18.74
CA ASP A 240 -5.83 -3.21 19.94
C ASP A 240 -4.34 -3.56 20.02
N ASP A 241 -3.72 -3.94 18.89
CA ASP A 241 -2.28 -4.21 18.84
C ASP A 241 -1.45 -2.97 19.16
N ILE A 242 -1.83 -1.80 18.61
CA ILE A 242 -1.19 -0.52 18.92
C ILE A 242 -1.32 -0.19 20.41
N ALA A 243 -2.53 -0.37 20.96
CA ALA A 243 -2.82 -0.08 22.36
C ALA A 243 -2.10 -1.04 23.31
N ASP A 244 -2.02 -2.33 22.99
CA ASP A 244 -1.32 -3.32 23.80
C ASP A 244 0.18 -3.08 23.78
N ARG A 245 0.79 -2.76 22.62
CA ARG A 245 2.20 -2.37 22.55
C ARG A 245 2.48 -1.15 23.42
N HIS A 246 1.65 -0.11 23.32
CA HIS A 246 1.78 1.11 24.12
C HIS A 246 1.61 0.84 25.63
N LYS A 247 0.52 0.18 26.04
CA LYS A 247 0.22 -0.11 27.44
C LYS A 247 1.26 -1.03 28.08
N PHE A 248 1.79 -1.98 27.31
CA PHE A 248 2.86 -2.84 27.79
C PHE A 248 4.13 -2.05 28.07
N LEU A 249 4.55 -1.16 27.16
CA LEU A 249 5.71 -0.31 27.40
C LEU A 249 5.51 0.65 28.57
N MET A 250 4.28 1.13 28.82
CA MET A 250 3.98 1.90 30.03
C MET A 250 4.14 1.03 31.30
N ALA A 251 3.61 -0.20 31.28
CA ALA A 251 3.69 -1.12 32.41
C ALA A 251 5.13 -1.55 32.74
N THR A 252 5.98 -1.70 31.74
CA THR A 252 7.42 -2.00 31.92
C THR A 252 8.28 -0.77 32.17
N GLY A 253 7.69 0.43 32.24
CA GLY A 253 8.41 1.69 32.43
C GLY A 253 9.33 2.06 31.26
N LYS A 254 9.09 1.52 30.06
CA LYS A 254 9.82 1.83 28.82
C LYS A 254 9.18 2.92 27.97
N TYR A 255 7.98 3.37 28.36
CA TYR A 255 7.30 4.50 27.74
C TYR A 255 6.65 5.36 28.80
N THR A 256 6.88 6.68 28.72
CA THR A 256 6.26 7.66 29.59
C THR A 256 5.53 8.67 28.73
N MET A 257 4.24 8.89 29.00
CA MET A 257 3.48 9.93 28.29
C MET A 257 4.16 11.29 28.52
N PRO A 258 4.48 12.05 27.47
CA PRO A 258 5.12 13.35 27.62
C PRO A 258 4.25 14.31 28.45
N ASP A 259 4.61 14.60 29.71
CA ASP A 259 3.91 15.58 30.55
C ASP A 259 4.41 17.00 30.23
N PRO A 260 3.57 17.88 29.65
CA PRO A 260 3.96 19.26 29.34
C PRO A 260 4.32 20.08 30.59
N LYS A 261 3.84 19.70 31.77
CA LYS A 261 4.08 20.41 33.03
C LYS A 261 5.39 19.99 33.69
N ARG A 262 5.98 18.87 33.27
CA ARG A 262 7.21 18.32 33.86
C ARG A 262 8.23 17.95 32.77
N PRO A 263 8.70 18.93 31.97
CA PRO A 263 9.64 18.67 30.88
C PRO A 263 10.98 18.11 31.36
N GLN A 264 11.30 18.26 32.65
CA GLN A 264 12.56 17.78 33.25
C GLN A 264 12.56 16.26 33.52
N ILE A 265 11.39 15.60 33.56
CA ILE A 265 11.25 14.14 33.76
C ILE A 265 11.02 13.46 32.40
N ARG A 266 11.72 13.92 31.36
CA ARG A 266 11.53 13.40 30.00
C ARG A 266 12.43 12.19 29.81
N MET A 267 11.88 11.01 30.08
CA MET A 267 12.47 9.76 29.60
C MET A 267 12.43 9.77 28.06
N GLU A 268 13.52 9.38 27.42
CA GLU A 268 13.55 9.23 25.96
C GLU A 268 12.75 8.00 25.57
N ASN A 269 11.50 8.21 25.16
CA ASN A 269 10.67 7.14 24.63
C ASN A 269 11.30 6.53 23.38
N PRO A 270 11.13 5.21 23.14
CA PRO A 270 11.49 4.59 21.88
C PRO A 270 10.80 5.28 20.70
N LYS A 271 11.50 5.44 19.58
CA LYS A 271 10.93 5.97 18.33
C LYS A 271 9.69 5.16 17.92
N LEU A 272 8.64 5.84 17.46
CA LEU A 272 7.37 5.22 17.06
C LEU A 272 7.58 4.13 16.02
N MET A 273 8.44 4.34 15.02
CA MET A 273 8.74 3.31 14.01
C MET A 273 9.24 2.01 14.65
N ARG A 274 10.02 2.07 15.74
CA ARG A 274 10.44 0.86 16.45
C ARG A 274 9.29 0.22 17.23
N ILE A 275 8.33 1.01 17.70
CA ILE A 275 7.16 0.49 18.41
C ILE A 275 6.16 -0.13 17.44
N ILE A 276 5.94 0.48 16.27
CA ILE A 276 4.84 0.16 15.35
C ILE A 276 5.28 -0.74 14.20
N ASP A 277 6.40 -0.42 13.54
CA ASP A 277 6.84 -1.12 12.33
C ASP A 277 7.73 -2.36 12.63
N SER A 278 8.02 -2.64 13.90
CA SER A 278 8.76 -3.84 14.31
C SER A 278 7.87 -5.09 14.33
N LYS A 279 8.48 -6.24 14.01
CA LYS A 279 7.88 -7.56 14.22
C LYS A 279 7.75 -7.85 15.72
N GLU A 280 6.87 -8.77 16.09
CA GLU A 280 6.61 -9.07 17.51
C GLU A 280 7.86 -9.46 18.31
N ASP A 281 8.73 -10.29 17.73
CA ASP A 281 9.98 -10.72 18.39
C ASP A 281 10.94 -9.55 18.63
N ASP A 282 11.07 -8.66 17.64
CA ASP A 282 11.92 -7.47 17.73
C ASP A 282 11.34 -6.44 18.69
N PHE A 283 10.01 -6.27 18.69
CA PHE A 283 9.30 -5.47 19.67
C PHE A 283 9.58 -5.96 21.10
N ALA A 284 9.38 -7.25 21.37
CA ALA A 284 9.60 -7.83 22.70
C ALA A 284 11.07 -7.67 23.15
N ALA A 285 12.02 -8.17 22.35
CA ALA A 285 13.42 -8.24 22.74
C ALA A 285 14.12 -6.87 22.74
N ASN A 286 13.88 -6.04 21.72
CA ASN A 286 14.68 -4.84 21.48
C ASN A 286 14.00 -3.53 21.88
N VAL A 287 12.67 -3.51 21.99
CA VAL A 287 11.90 -2.31 22.39
C VAL A 287 11.44 -2.43 23.84
N ALA A 288 10.69 -3.49 24.16
CA ALA A 288 10.18 -3.72 25.50
C ALA A 288 11.22 -4.30 26.47
N ARG A 289 12.30 -4.92 25.95
CA ARG A 289 13.38 -5.56 26.72
C ARG A 289 12.87 -6.71 27.59
N VAL A 290 12.00 -7.54 27.01
CA VAL A 290 11.41 -8.73 27.63
C VAL A 290 11.56 -9.94 26.72
N SER A 291 11.28 -11.11 27.26
CA SER A 291 11.16 -12.34 26.47
C SER A 291 9.89 -12.34 25.60
N ILE A 292 9.89 -13.11 24.50
CA ILE A 292 8.72 -13.20 23.63
C ILE A 292 7.56 -13.89 24.36
N GLU A 293 7.87 -14.81 25.27
CA GLU A 293 6.92 -15.52 26.10
C GLU A 293 6.14 -14.56 27.01
N GLU A 294 6.84 -13.62 27.67
CA GLU A 294 6.21 -12.58 28.50
C GLU A 294 5.25 -11.69 27.68
N TRP A 295 5.65 -11.31 26.47
CA TRP A 295 4.80 -10.53 25.57
C TRP A 295 3.54 -11.30 25.14
N VAL A 296 3.68 -12.58 24.77
CA VAL A 296 2.55 -13.43 24.39
C VAL A 296 1.58 -13.63 25.56
N VAL A 297 2.10 -13.88 26.76
CA VAL A 297 1.29 -14.00 27.98
C VAL A 297 0.55 -12.70 28.28
N TYR A 298 1.21 -11.55 28.15
CA TYR A 298 0.57 -10.25 28.32
C TYR A 298 -0.61 -10.05 27.37
N LYS A 299 -0.43 -10.30 26.07
CA LYS A 299 -1.54 -10.22 25.09
C LYS A 299 -2.72 -11.12 25.49
N ALA A 300 -2.45 -12.35 25.91
CA ALA A 300 -3.50 -13.27 26.34
C ALA A 300 -4.27 -12.78 27.58
N LEU A 301 -3.58 -12.12 28.53
CA LEU A 301 -4.21 -11.50 29.70
C LEU A 301 -5.05 -10.28 29.29
N ARG A 302 -4.54 -9.43 28.40
CA ARG A 302 -5.25 -8.23 27.90
C ARG A 302 -6.55 -8.55 27.18
N VAL A 303 -6.59 -9.64 26.41
CA VAL A 303 -7.83 -10.12 25.79
C VAL A 303 -8.88 -10.45 26.85
N LYS A 304 -8.50 -11.16 27.93
CA LYS A 304 -9.41 -11.49 29.03
C LYS A 304 -9.91 -10.26 29.79
N GLU A 305 -9.02 -9.30 30.07
CA GLU A 305 -9.40 -8.02 30.70
C GLU A 305 -10.41 -7.26 29.84
N THR A 306 -10.18 -7.19 28.53
CA THR A 306 -11.06 -6.46 27.60
C THR A 306 -12.45 -7.09 27.52
N ILE A 307 -12.55 -8.42 27.55
CA ILE A 307 -13.84 -9.14 27.61
C ILE A 307 -14.58 -8.83 28.92
N ASN A 308 -13.85 -8.73 30.04
CA ASN A 308 -14.43 -8.46 31.35
C ASN A 308 -14.86 -7.00 31.55
N GLU A 309 -14.16 -6.03 30.93
CA GLU A 309 -14.41 -4.61 31.15
C GLU A 309 -15.76 -4.10 30.61
N LYS A 310 -16.46 -4.85 29.73
CA LYS A 310 -17.78 -4.50 29.14
C LYS A 310 -17.92 -3.04 28.65
N LYS A 311 -16.82 -2.37 28.34
CA LYS A 311 -16.84 -0.98 27.85
C LYS A 311 -17.30 -0.98 26.39
N GLU A 312 -18.28 -0.13 26.05
CA GLU A 312 -18.70 0.07 24.66
C GLU A 312 -17.57 0.63 23.77
N ARG A 313 -16.56 1.29 24.34
CA ARG A 313 -15.46 1.93 23.61
C ARG A 313 -14.09 1.52 24.13
N LYS A 314 -13.16 1.33 23.19
CA LYS A 314 -11.79 0.83 23.43
C LYS A 314 -10.88 1.82 24.16
N PHE A 315 -11.13 3.12 24.01
CA PHE A 315 -10.47 4.19 24.77
C PHE A 315 -11.40 5.40 24.95
N GLU A 316 -11.10 6.24 25.93
CA GLU A 316 -11.84 7.48 26.17
C GLU A 316 -11.46 8.51 25.08
N ARG A 317 -12.37 8.75 24.13
CA ARG A 317 -12.19 9.80 23.12
C ARG A 317 -12.00 11.15 23.79
N VAL A 318 -10.95 11.87 23.37
CA VAL A 318 -10.73 13.23 23.84
C VAL A 318 -11.87 14.12 23.37
N LYS A 319 -12.60 14.72 24.34
CA LYS A 319 -13.70 15.65 24.08
C LYS A 319 -13.27 16.76 23.10
N PRO A 320 -14.14 17.22 22.18
CA PRO A 320 -13.78 18.27 21.21
C PRO A 320 -13.19 19.55 21.81
N SER A 321 -13.63 19.93 23.02
CA SER A 321 -13.06 21.06 23.77
C SER A 321 -11.61 20.84 24.20
N LYS A 322 -11.24 19.62 24.58
CA LYS A 322 -9.87 19.23 24.90
C LYS A 322 -9.00 19.09 23.65
N ARG A 323 -9.56 18.68 22.50
CA ARG A 323 -8.85 18.67 21.20
C ARG A 323 -8.39 20.07 20.80
N LYS A 324 -9.31 21.04 20.79
CA LYS A 324 -8.99 22.45 20.49
C LYS A 324 -7.96 23.04 21.45
N ALA A 325 -8.02 22.70 22.74
CA ALA A 325 -7.04 23.17 23.72
C ALA A 325 -5.66 22.53 23.52
N TYR A 326 -5.61 21.23 23.19
CA TYR A 326 -4.37 20.52 22.87
C TYR A 326 -3.73 21.07 21.60
N GLU A 327 -4.51 21.29 20.54
CA GLU A 327 -4.06 21.88 19.28
C GLU A 327 -3.55 23.32 19.44
N ARG A 328 -4.18 24.14 20.29
CA ARG A 328 -3.68 25.49 20.61
C ARG A 328 -2.32 25.43 21.31
N ARG A 329 -2.19 24.62 22.36
CA ARG A 329 -0.91 24.40 23.06
C ARG A 329 0.16 23.82 22.14
N TYR A 330 -0.24 22.99 21.18
CA TYR A 330 0.66 22.44 20.17
C TYR A 330 1.16 23.53 19.20
N LYS A 331 0.26 24.36 18.66
CA LYS A 331 0.64 25.50 17.80
C LYS A 331 1.52 26.52 18.54
N GLU A 332 1.25 26.77 19.82
CA GLU A 332 2.08 27.62 20.68
C GLU A 332 3.48 27.04 20.88
N ARG A 333 3.61 25.71 21.07
CA ARG A 333 4.91 25.02 21.18
C ARG A 333 5.74 25.10 19.91
N GLN A 334 5.13 24.87 18.74
CA GLN A 334 5.83 24.98 17.46
C GLN A 334 6.40 26.39 17.25
N LYS A 335 5.61 27.43 17.57
CA LYS A 335 6.09 28.82 17.54
C LYS A 335 7.21 29.11 18.55
N LEU A 336 7.17 28.51 19.73
CA LEU A 336 8.24 28.67 20.73
C LEU A 336 9.54 28.00 20.27
N GLY A 337 9.46 26.84 19.63
CA GLY A 337 10.62 26.12 19.08
C GLY A 337 11.31 26.89 17.96
N GLU A 338 10.55 27.57 17.09
CA GLU A 338 11.07 28.47 16.05
C GLU A 338 11.73 29.75 16.61
N HIS A 339 11.52 30.08 17.89
CA HIS A 339 12.09 31.25 18.57
C HIS A 339 13.21 30.91 19.57
N VAL A 340 13.64 29.65 19.66
CA VAL A 340 14.89 29.32 20.35
C VAL A 340 16.05 29.76 19.45
N PHE A 341 16.44 31.02 19.60
CA PHE A 341 17.67 31.57 19.03
C PHE A 341 18.86 30.72 19.51
N ASP A 342 19.76 30.39 18.59
CA ASP A 342 20.99 29.66 18.86
C ASP A 342 21.94 30.54 19.69
N VAL A 343 21.83 30.48 21.01
CA VAL A 343 22.74 31.16 21.95
C VAL A 343 24.00 30.31 22.18
N SER A 344 24.53 29.67 21.13
CA SER A 344 25.85 29.02 21.17
C SER A 344 26.90 29.69 20.28
N SER A 345 26.54 30.79 19.60
CA SER A 345 27.49 31.62 18.83
C SER A 345 27.80 32.96 19.51
N SER A 346 28.06 32.95 20.81
CA SER A 346 28.69 34.08 21.49
C SER A 346 29.19 33.67 22.87
N ASP A 347 30.36 33.03 22.92
CA ASP A 347 31.37 33.33 23.95
C ASP A 347 32.71 32.62 23.64
N ARG A 348 33.64 33.44 23.15
CA ARG A 348 35.12 33.36 23.18
C ARG A 348 35.86 32.34 22.31
#